data_AF-A0A535LWX6-F1
#
_entry.id   AF-A0A535LWX6-F1
#
_cell.length_a   1.000
_cell.length_b   1.000
_cell.length_c   1.000
_cell.angle_alpha   90.00
_cell.angle_beta   90.00
_cell.angle_gamma   90.00
#
_symmetry.space_group_name_H-M   'P 1'
#
loop_
_entity.id
_entity.type
_entity.pdbx_description
1 polymer ?
#
loop_
_entity_poly.entity_id
_entity_poly.type
_entity_poly.pdbx_seq_one_letter_code
_entity_poly.pdbx_strand_id
1 'polypeptide(L)'
;MVERFLYRRLTPSGSSTTGFGTQFCAWHSSTSSSSGRVSFSNMPYQPDAGAACGMNFVNQTADSFGHGYFDGFSIVGGHEYGETVTDPFPSSGWLDGSGAENGDKCAWISTGTGAAANTRLSTGSYAVQSLWSNASNGCVI
;
A
#
# COMPACT_ATOMS: atom_id res chain seq x y z
N MET A 1 0.74 -22.22 15.84
CA MET A 1 0.45 -21.15 14.87
C MET A 1 0.37 -19.87 15.68
N VAL A 2 1.31 -18.95 15.52
CA VAL A 2 1.24 -17.65 16.23
C VAL A 2 0.38 -16.76 15.34
N GLU A 3 -0.82 -16.39 15.78
CA GLU A 3 -1.64 -15.41 15.04
C GLU A 3 -0.86 -14.09 14.99
N ARG A 4 -0.40 -13.74 13.79
CA ARG A 4 0.18 -12.42 13.51
C ARG A 4 -0.97 -11.54 13.06
N PHE A 5 -1.48 -10.70 13.97
CA PHE A 5 -2.51 -9.74 13.65
C PHE A 5 -1.88 -8.52 12.97
N LEU A 6 -2.33 -8.23 11.74
CA LEU A 6 -2.07 -6.99 11.05
C LEU A 6 -3.23 -6.03 11.30
N TYR A 7 -2.95 -4.90 11.94
CA TYR A 7 -3.93 -3.84 12.14
C TYR A 7 -3.82 -2.78 11.04
N ARG A 8 -4.94 -2.13 10.73
CA ARG A 8 -4.95 -0.97 9.85
C ARG A 8 -5.62 0.20 10.55
N ARG A 9 -4.88 1.28 10.74
CA ARG A 9 -5.38 2.55 11.26
C ARG A 9 -5.85 3.40 10.08
N LEU A 10 -7.15 3.39 9.83
CA LEU A 10 -7.80 4.26 8.85
C LEU A 10 -8.17 5.59 9.53
N THR A 11 -7.81 6.72 8.93
CA THR A 11 -8.31 8.03 9.40
C THR A 11 -9.46 8.51 8.51
N PRO A 12 -10.46 9.22 9.07
CA PRO A 12 -11.47 9.89 8.25
C PRO A 12 -10.85 11.05 7.46
N SER A 13 -11.61 11.56 6.48
CA SER A 13 -11.23 12.76 5.72
C SER A 13 -10.99 13.96 6.66
N GLY A 14 -9.97 14.75 6.36
CA GLY A 14 -9.54 15.92 7.13
C GLY A 14 -8.79 15.58 8.43
N SER A 15 -8.46 14.31 8.68
CA SER A 15 -7.87 13.85 9.96
C SER A 15 -6.50 13.16 9.80
N SER A 16 -5.69 13.60 8.83
CA SER A 16 -4.33 13.09 8.60
C SER A 16 -3.28 13.80 9.48
N THR A 17 -2.07 13.24 9.52
CA THR A 17 -0.92 13.86 10.20
C THR A 17 -0.07 14.67 9.21
N THR A 18 0.79 15.55 9.74
CA THR A 18 1.79 16.29 8.95
C THR A 18 2.62 15.34 8.08
N GLY A 19 2.87 15.72 6.83
CA GLY A 19 3.62 14.94 5.85
C GLY A 19 2.76 14.09 4.92
N PHE A 20 1.48 13.85 5.25
CA PHE A 20 0.58 13.13 4.33
C PHE A 20 0.41 13.90 3.01
N GLY A 21 0.53 13.20 1.88
CA GLY A 21 0.41 13.76 0.54
C GLY A 21 1.63 14.56 0.05
N THR A 22 2.67 14.69 0.86
CA THR A 22 3.92 15.40 0.48
C THR A 22 5.19 14.61 0.81
N GLN A 23 5.16 13.80 1.86
CA GLN A 23 6.27 12.95 2.30
C GLN A 23 5.90 11.47 2.26
N PHE A 24 4.65 11.14 2.56
CA PHE A 24 4.16 9.76 2.54
C PHE A 24 2.68 9.72 2.15
N CYS A 25 2.25 8.56 1.66
CA CYS A 25 0.84 8.25 1.41
C CYS A 25 0.28 7.32 2.48
N ALA A 26 1.10 6.40 2.95
CA ALA A 26 0.90 5.61 4.14
C ALA A 26 2.27 5.18 4.67
N TRP A 27 2.26 4.38 5.72
CA TRP A 27 3.44 3.69 6.24
C TRP A 27 2.98 2.57 7.16
N HIS A 28 3.81 1.55 7.33
CA HIS A 28 3.63 0.53 8.35
C HIS A 28 4.68 0.62 9.44
N SER A 29 4.33 0.11 10.60
CA SER A 29 5.21 0.08 11.76
C SER A 29 4.75 -0.99 12.74
N SER A 30 5.38 -1.00 13.91
CA SER A 30 5.01 -1.89 14.99
C SER A 30 4.97 -1.18 16.33
N THR A 31 4.11 -1.67 17.21
CA THR A 31 4.00 -1.20 18.60
C THR A 31 3.99 -2.39 19.55
N SER A 32 4.11 -2.13 20.85
CA SER A 32 4.01 -3.16 21.88
C SER A 32 2.61 -3.20 22.48
N SER A 33 2.11 -4.40 22.71
CA SER A 33 0.88 -4.68 23.47
C SER A 33 1.20 -5.62 24.64
N SER A 34 0.22 -5.83 25.53
CA SER A 34 0.32 -6.82 26.61
C SER A 34 0.52 -8.26 26.10
N SER A 35 0.19 -8.52 24.83
CA SER A 35 0.32 -9.84 24.19
C SER A 35 1.54 -9.95 23.26
N GLY A 36 2.40 -8.92 23.21
CA GLY A 36 3.59 -8.86 22.35
C GLY A 36 3.55 -7.73 21.33
N ARG A 37 4.53 -7.74 20.41
CA ARG A 37 4.60 -6.75 19.33
C ARG A 37 3.47 -6.96 18.32
N VAL A 38 2.91 -5.87 17.87
CA VAL A 38 1.80 -5.81 16.92
C VAL A 38 2.21 -4.93 15.75
N SER A 39 2.03 -5.45 14.54
CA SER A 39 2.28 -4.73 13.29
C SER A 39 1.02 -3.98 12.86
N PHE A 40 1.20 -2.78 12.31
CA PHE A 40 0.08 -1.98 11.80
C PHE A 40 0.48 -1.11 10.61
N SER A 41 -0.47 -0.85 9.71
CA SER A 41 -0.35 0.20 8.69
C SER A 41 -1.18 1.43 9.08
N ASN A 42 -0.61 2.62 8.99
CA ASN A 42 -1.33 3.89 9.12
C ASN A 42 -1.70 4.42 7.73
N MET A 43 -3.00 4.47 7.47
CA MET A 43 -3.57 4.77 6.16
C MET A 43 -4.52 5.97 6.29
N PRO A 44 -4.03 7.19 6.02
CA PRO A 44 -4.91 8.35 5.90
C PRO A 44 -5.93 8.18 4.77
N TYR A 45 -7.00 8.97 4.79
CA TYR A 45 -7.99 8.97 3.72
C TYR A 45 -7.36 9.47 2.41
N GLN A 46 -6.94 8.52 1.56
CA GLN A 46 -6.11 8.79 0.38
C GLN A 46 -6.64 9.91 -0.53
N PRO A 47 -7.96 10.05 -0.77
CA PRO A 47 -8.47 11.12 -1.62
C PRO A 47 -8.15 12.54 -1.13
N ASP A 48 -7.87 12.76 0.16
CA ASP A 48 -7.45 14.08 0.66
C ASP A 48 -6.09 14.52 0.09
N ALA A 49 -5.24 13.58 -0.35
CA ALA A 49 -3.97 13.86 -1.03
C ALA A 49 -4.09 13.90 -2.57
N GLY A 50 -5.26 13.58 -3.12
CA GLY A 50 -5.50 13.57 -4.56
C GLY A 50 -4.45 12.75 -5.34
N ALA A 51 -3.98 13.30 -6.47
CA ALA A 51 -3.02 12.61 -7.34
C ALA A 51 -1.66 12.34 -6.67
N ALA A 52 -1.30 13.09 -5.63
CA ALA A 52 -0.05 12.87 -4.90
C ALA A 52 0.01 11.49 -4.24
N CYS A 53 -1.15 10.89 -3.98
CA CYS A 53 -1.27 9.52 -3.47
C CYS A 53 -2.11 8.61 -4.35
N GLY A 54 -2.01 8.79 -5.66
CA GLY A 54 -2.51 7.80 -6.62
C GLY A 54 -3.97 7.92 -7.02
N MET A 55 -4.66 9.02 -6.68
CA MET A 55 -5.98 9.29 -7.26
C MET A 55 -5.88 9.35 -8.79
N ASN A 56 -6.73 8.57 -9.46
CA ASN A 56 -6.80 8.38 -10.91
C ASN A 56 -5.53 7.81 -11.57
N PHE A 57 -4.70 7.08 -10.81
CA PHE A 57 -3.42 6.54 -11.33
C PHE A 57 -3.61 5.45 -12.39
N VAL A 58 -4.61 4.56 -12.22
CA VAL A 58 -4.94 3.47 -13.15
C VAL A 58 -6.19 3.80 -13.95
N ASN A 59 -7.20 4.35 -13.28
CA ASN A 59 -8.51 4.67 -13.83
C ASN A 59 -8.67 6.19 -13.91
N GLN A 60 -8.71 6.74 -15.12
CA GLN A 60 -8.70 8.20 -15.33
C GLN A 60 -10.01 8.91 -14.93
N THR A 61 -11.11 8.16 -14.77
CA THR A 61 -12.44 8.71 -14.49
C THR A 61 -13.15 7.92 -13.41
N ALA A 62 -13.81 8.64 -12.49
CA ALA A 62 -14.64 8.02 -11.48
C ALA A 62 -15.92 7.43 -12.05
N ASP A 63 -16.16 6.16 -11.76
CA ASP A 63 -17.44 5.50 -12.02
C ASP A 63 -18.29 5.41 -10.75
N SER A 64 -19.44 4.74 -10.83
CA SER A 64 -20.37 4.60 -9.71
C SER A 64 -19.81 3.80 -8.53
N PHE A 65 -18.69 3.09 -8.70
CA PHE A 65 -18.01 2.35 -7.66
C PHE A 65 -16.81 3.14 -7.08
N GLY A 66 -16.50 4.30 -7.66
CA GLY A 66 -15.42 5.17 -7.22
C GLY A 66 -14.03 4.72 -7.68
N HIS A 67 -13.92 3.83 -8.67
CA HIS A 67 -12.63 3.55 -9.32
C HIS A 67 -12.02 4.86 -9.82
N GLY A 68 -10.69 5.01 -9.82
CA GLY A 68 -10.04 6.30 -10.11
C GLY A 68 -9.96 7.15 -8.85
N TYR A 69 -11.10 7.63 -8.35
CA TYR A 69 -11.12 8.44 -7.13
C TYR A 69 -10.48 7.71 -5.94
N PHE A 70 -10.68 6.39 -5.85
CA PHE A 70 -10.10 5.53 -4.81
C PHE A 70 -8.91 4.68 -5.27
N ASP A 71 -8.32 4.91 -6.44
CA ASP A 71 -7.17 4.11 -6.91
C ASP A 71 -6.04 4.09 -5.88
N GLY A 72 -5.70 5.26 -5.35
CA GLY A 72 -4.70 5.41 -4.30
C GLY A 72 -4.96 4.56 -3.06
N PHE A 73 -6.23 4.38 -2.68
CA PHE A 73 -6.59 3.61 -1.49
C PHE A 73 -6.18 2.15 -1.60
N SER A 74 -6.45 1.50 -2.72
CA SER A 74 -6.09 0.10 -2.95
C SER A 74 -4.63 -0.07 -3.38
N ILE A 75 -4.05 0.87 -4.14
CA ILE A 75 -2.63 0.84 -4.53
C ILE A 75 -1.74 0.93 -3.29
N VAL A 76 -1.85 2.04 -2.55
CA VAL A 76 -1.06 2.28 -1.34
C VAL A 76 -1.44 1.26 -0.27
N GLY A 77 -2.72 0.88 -0.20
CA GLY A 77 -3.14 -0.11 0.77
C GLY A 77 -2.54 -1.50 0.53
N GLY A 78 -2.45 -1.94 -0.72
CA GLY A 78 -1.81 -3.19 -1.12
C GLY A 78 -0.31 -3.17 -0.89
N HIS A 79 0.35 -2.05 -1.18
CA HIS A 79 1.76 -1.79 -0.88
C HIS A 79 2.06 -2.04 0.61
N GLU A 80 1.41 -1.30 1.50
CA GLU A 80 1.65 -1.41 2.94
C GLU A 80 1.31 -2.81 3.48
N TYR A 81 0.29 -3.46 2.93
CA TYR A 81 -0.06 -4.83 3.31
C TYR A 81 1.06 -5.81 2.93
N GLY A 82 1.56 -5.72 1.70
CA GLY A 82 2.64 -6.58 1.20
C GLY A 82 3.90 -6.45 2.04
N GLU A 83 4.27 -5.21 2.37
CA GLU A 83 5.43 -4.91 3.19
C GLU A 83 5.25 -5.41 4.61
N THR A 84 4.11 -5.14 5.24
CA THR A 84 3.87 -5.62 6.61
C THR A 84 3.82 -7.16 6.69
N VAL A 85 3.45 -7.87 5.63
CA VAL A 85 3.49 -9.34 5.61
C VAL A 85 4.94 -9.85 5.54
N THR A 86 5.81 -9.21 4.76
CA THR A 86 7.21 -9.65 4.56
C THR A 86 8.19 -9.08 5.59
N ASP A 87 7.84 -7.95 6.20
CA ASP A 87 8.56 -7.29 7.27
C ASP A 87 7.56 -6.67 8.27
N PRO A 88 6.94 -7.49 9.15
CA PRO A 88 5.93 -6.99 10.09
C PRO A 88 6.47 -5.97 11.11
N PHE A 89 7.80 -5.83 11.18
CA PHE A 89 8.53 -5.17 12.23
C PHE A 89 9.68 -4.42 11.56
N PRO A 90 9.49 -3.16 11.15
CA PRO A 90 10.35 -2.51 10.17
C PRO A 90 11.84 -2.74 10.39
N SER A 91 12.53 -3.05 9.29
CA SER A 91 13.94 -3.42 9.25
C SER A 91 14.31 -4.74 9.94
N SER A 92 13.37 -5.68 10.06
CA SER A 92 13.68 -7.03 10.58
C SER A 92 13.26 -8.19 9.67
N GLY A 93 12.56 -7.90 8.59
CA GLY A 93 12.13 -8.84 7.57
C GLY A 93 12.86 -8.67 6.24
N TRP A 94 12.10 -8.77 5.14
CA TRP A 94 12.66 -8.68 3.80
C TRP A 94 12.95 -7.23 3.40
N LEU A 95 14.22 -6.95 3.09
CA LEU A 95 14.68 -5.71 2.47
C LEU A 95 15.68 -6.07 1.37
N ASP A 96 15.77 -5.23 0.35
CA ASP A 96 16.88 -5.32 -0.59
C ASP A 96 18.18 -4.69 -0.05
N GLY A 97 19.26 -4.78 -0.82
CA GLY A 97 20.57 -4.23 -0.42
C GLY A 97 20.62 -2.70 -0.30
N SER A 98 19.61 -2.00 -0.77
CA SER A 98 19.44 -0.54 -0.64
C SER A 98 18.44 -0.16 0.45
N GLY A 99 17.86 -1.14 1.15
CA GLY A 99 16.88 -0.93 2.22
C GLY A 99 15.45 -0.74 1.73
N ALA A 100 15.14 -1.04 0.47
CA ALA A 100 13.78 -0.98 -0.06
C ALA A 100 13.02 -2.27 0.26
N GLU A 101 11.76 -2.12 0.69
CA GLU A 101 10.82 -3.24 0.85
C GLU A 101 10.23 -3.68 -0.50
N ASN A 102 9.37 -4.71 -0.48
CA ASN A 102 8.84 -5.30 -1.71
C ASN A 102 7.84 -4.38 -2.43
N GLY A 103 7.12 -3.53 -1.70
CA GLY A 103 6.24 -2.50 -2.25
C GLY A 103 7.03 -1.31 -2.80
N ASP A 104 8.00 -0.81 -2.06
CA ASP A 104 8.90 0.29 -2.42
C ASP A 104 9.51 0.11 -3.81
N LYS A 105 10.09 -1.07 -4.07
CA LYS A 105 10.76 -1.38 -5.34
C LYS A 105 9.86 -1.26 -6.57
N CYS A 106 8.55 -1.32 -6.36
CA CYS A 106 7.54 -1.37 -7.41
C CYS A 106 6.55 -0.20 -7.34
N ALA A 107 6.85 0.80 -6.50
CA ALA A 107 5.99 1.96 -6.33
C ALA A 107 5.90 2.78 -7.63
N TRP A 108 4.67 3.23 -7.94
CA TRP A 108 4.38 4.21 -8.99
C TRP A 108 4.83 3.85 -10.42
N ILE A 109 4.93 2.56 -10.75
CA ILE A 109 5.17 2.12 -12.13
C ILE A 109 3.88 2.33 -12.94
N SER A 110 3.90 3.22 -13.93
CA SER A 110 2.73 3.61 -14.73
C SER A 110 2.62 2.90 -16.08
N THR A 111 3.72 2.36 -16.61
CA THR A 111 3.76 1.70 -17.92
C THR A 111 4.79 0.56 -17.93
N GLY A 112 4.60 -0.39 -18.84
CA GLY A 112 5.51 -1.53 -19.00
C GLY A 112 5.30 -2.65 -17.98
N THR A 113 6.32 -3.48 -17.80
CA THR A 113 6.25 -4.64 -16.89
C THR A 113 6.15 -4.17 -15.45
N GLY A 114 5.18 -4.73 -14.71
CA GLY A 114 4.92 -4.34 -13.33
C GLY A 114 4.13 -3.04 -13.17
N ALA A 115 3.63 -2.44 -14.25
CA ALA A 115 2.77 -1.27 -14.14
C ALA A 115 1.53 -1.58 -13.28
N ALA A 116 1.13 -0.59 -12.47
CA ALA A 116 -0.09 -0.68 -11.69
C ALA A 116 -1.28 -0.94 -12.63
N ALA A 117 -2.18 -1.82 -12.19
CA ALA A 117 -3.30 -2.24 -13.00
C ALA A 117 -4.50 -2.61 -12.13
N ASN A 118 -5.65 -2.74 -12.77
CA ASN A 118 -6.84 -3.27 -12.14
C ASN A 118 -6.73 -4.79 -11.94
N THR A 119 -6.79 -5.24 -10.70
CA THR A 119 -6.96 -6.65 -10.35
C THR A 119 -8.44 -6.95 -10.15
N ARG A 120 -8.94 -7.97 -10.85
CA ARG A 120 -10.35 -8.38 -10.79
C ARG A 120 -10.54 -9.49 -9.75
N LEU A 121 -11.37 -9.21 -8.76
CA LEU A 121 -11.83 -10.16 -7.74
C LEU A 121 -13.31 -10.48 -7.97
N SER A 122 -13.85 -11.45 -7.24
CA SER A 122 -15.28 -11.78 -7.29
C SER A 122 -16.19 -10.62 -6.85
N THR A 123 -15.66 -9.70 -6.05
CA THR A 123 -16.39 -8.57 -5.46
C THR A 123 -16.23 -7.26 -6.22
N GLY A 124 -15.37 -7.20 -7.25
CA GLY A 124 -15.08 -5.96 -7.96
C GLY A 124 -13.70 -5.92 -8.59
N SER A 125 -13.32 -4.75 -9.07
CA SER A 125 -11.99 -4.46 -9.60
C SER A 125 -11.30 -3.48 -8.66
N TYR A 126 -10.00 -3.63 -8.45
CA TYR A 126 -9.24 -2.70 -7.59
C TYR A 126 -7.93 -2.35 -8.26
N ALA A 127 -7.59 -1.07 -8.30
CA ALA A 127 -6.27 -0.64 -8.75
C ALA A 127 -5.22 -1.08 -7.73
N VAL A 128 -4.21 -1.82 -8.17
CA VAL A 128 -3.10 -2.25 -7.33
C VAL A 128 -1.79 -1.93 -8.04
N GLN A 129 -0.75 -1.62 -7.27
CA GLN A 129 0.60 -1.71 -7.80
C GLN A 129 1.09 -3.16 -7.74
N SER A 130 2.14 -3.45 -8.50
CA SER A 130 2.91 -4.68 -8.35
C SER A 130 3.73 -4.69 -7.06
N LEU A 131 4.17 -5.89 -6.68
CA LEU A 131 5.16 -6.11 -5.62
C LEU A 131 6.38 -6.84 -6.21
N TRP A 132 7.53 -6.67 -5.57
CA TRP A 132 8.75 -7.36 -5.99
C TRP A 132 8.65 -8.86 -5.71
N SER A 133 8.94 -9.68 -6.72
CA SER A 133 9.05 -11.13 -6.60
C SER A 133 10.46 -11.58 -6.94
N ASN A 134 11.10 -12.28 -6.00
CA ASN A 134 12.39 -12.93 -6.26
C ASN A 134 12.26 -14.05 -7.30
N ALA A 135 11.09 -14.71 -7.40
CA ALA A 135 10.86 -15.77 -8.37
C ALA A 135 10.76 -15.22 -9.80
N SER A 136 10.14 -14.06 -9.97
CA SER A 136 10.04 -13.36 -11.26
C SER A 136 11.23 -12.44 -11.53
N ASN A 137 12.11 -12.25 -10.55
CA ASN A 137 13.18 -11.26 -10.54
C ASN A 137 12.70 -9.87 -11.01
N GLY A 138 11.54 -9.45 -10.51
CA GLY A 138 10.86 -8.26 -11.02
C GLY A 138 9.55 -7.96 -10.32
N CYS A 139 9.00 -6.79 -10.65
CA CYS A 139 7.70 -6.32 -10.19
C CYS A 139 6.57 -7.03 -10.94
N VAL A 140 5.70 -7.72 -10.19
CA VAL A 140 4.54 -8.46 -10.72
C VAL A 140 3.29 -8.22 -9.87
N ILE A 141 2.11 -8.34 -10.49
CA ILE A 141 0.79 -8.36 -9.84
C ILE A 141 0.33 -9.81 -9.71
#